data_AF-A0A1I4CQ94-F1
#
_entry.id   AF-A0A1I4CQ94-F1
#
_cell.length_a   1.000
_cell.length_b   1.000
_cell.length_c   1.000
_cell.angle_alpha   90.00
_cell.angle_beta   90.00
_cell.angle_gamma   90.00
#
_symmetry.space_group_name_H-M   'P 1'
#
loop_
_entity.id
_entity.type
_entity.pdbx_description
1 polymer ?
#
loop_
_entity_poly.entity_id
_entity_poly.type
_entity_poly.pdbx_seq_one_letter_code
_entity_poly.pdbx_strand_id
1 'polypeptide(L)'
;METALIDAGIPDAETLRDLGADAAYAKLLENGQRPHFIGYYVLHMALQGRPWNDCQGAEKDALRVSFDALCAKYVDQARTELEAFMNRIGVRK
;
A
#
# COMPACT_ATOMS: atom_id res chain seq x y z
N MET A 1 -9.20 -1.59 -9.36
CA MET A 1 -8.28 -0.68 -8.62
C MET A 1 -9.06 0.52 -8.08
N GLU A 2 -9.90 1.18 -8.89
CA GLU A 2 -10.80 2.24 -8.42
C GLU A 2 -11.67 1.86 -7.21
N THR A 3 -12.35 0.71 -7.24
CA THR A 3 -13.20 0.28 -6.10
C THR A 3 -12.40 0.10 -4.81
N ALA A 4 -11.18 -0.43 -4.90
CA ALA A 4 -10.33 -0.64 -3.73
C ALA A 4 -9.81 0.69 -3.15
N LEU A 5 -9.57 1.70 -4.01
CA LEU A 5 -9.21 3.05 -3.58
C LEU A 5 -10.35 3.70 -2.81
N ILE A 6 -11.58 3.60 -3.34
CA ILE A 6 -12.79 4.12 -2.69
C ILE A 6 -13.01 3.43 -1.32
N ASP A 7 -12.86 2.11 -1.26
CA ASP A 7 -13.01 1.31 -0.03
C ASP A 7 -11.93 1.65 1.02
N ALA A 8 -10.72 1.97 0.56
CA ALA A 8 -9.63 2.49 1.39
C ALA A 8 -9.81 3.97 1.82
N GLY A 9 -10.92 4.60 1.44
CA GLY A 9 -11.21 6.00 1.76
C GLY A 9 -10.45 7.02 0.91
N ILE A 10 -10.09 6.65 -0.33
CA ILE A 10 -9.45 7.50 -1.34
C ILE A 10 -10.40 7.58 -2.54
N PRO A 11 -11.48 8.38 -2.46
CA PRO A 11 -12.49 8.44 -3.50
C PRO A 11 -12.04 9.18 -4.76
N ASP A 12 -11.01 10.03 -4.66
CA ASP A 12 -10.58 10.94 -5.74
C ASP A 12 -9.09 11.27 -5.69
N ALA A 13 -8.61 11.82 -6.82
CA ALA A 13 -7.20 12.17 -7.01
C ALA A 13 -6.72 13.31 -6.10
N GLU A 14 -7.63 14.17 -5.63
CA GLU A 14 -7.32 15.22 -4.66
C GLU A 14 -7.02 14.61 -3.30
N THR A 15 -7.87 13.71 -2.81
CA THR A 15 -7.62 12.95 -1.58
C THR A 15 -6.30 12.17 -1.66
N LEU A 16 -6.01 11.56 -2.82
CA LEU A 16 -4.74 10.89 -3.05
C LEU A 16 -3.53 11.84 -2.98
N ARG A 17 -3.65 13.07 -3.49
CA ARG A 17 -2.59 14.10 -3.45
C ARG A 17 -2.34 14.62 -2.04
N ASP A 18 -3.40 14.80 -1.27
CA ASP A 18 -3.32 15.23 0.13
C ASP A 18 -2.64 14.17 1.02
N LEU A 19 -3.01 12.89 0.85
CA LEU A 19 -2.42 11.77 1.59
C LEU A 19 -0.99 11.44 1.12
N GLY A 20 -0.76 11.50 -0.19
CA GLY A 20 0.44 10.96 -0.84
C GLY A 20 0.35 9.46 -1.14
N ALA A 21 1.17 8.99 -2.09
CA ALA A 21 1.05 7.63 -2.63
C ALA A 21 1.42 6.54 -1.63
N ASP A 22 2.40 6.80 -0.76
CA ASP A 22 2.85 5.82 0.23
C ASP A 22 1.77 5.57 1.30
N ALA A 23 1.20 6.63 1.85
CA ALA A 23 0.11 6.55 2.83
C ALA A 23 -1.18 6.00 2.22
N ALA A 24 -1.51 6.41 0.98
CA ALA A 24 -2.64 5.87 0.25
C ALA A 24 -2.51 4.36 0.02
N TYR A 25 -1.30 3.88 -0.31
CA TYR A 25 -1.05 2.46 -0.49
C TYR A 25 -1.06 1.68 0.84
N ALA A 26 -0.54 2.27 1.91
CA ALA A 26 -0.63 1.68 3.25
C ALA A 26 -2.10 1.45 3.63
N LYS A 27 -2.98 2.44 3.42
CA LYS A 27 -4.42 2.27 3.64
C LYS A 27 -5.04 1.15 2.81
N LEU A 28 -4.65 1.01 1.54
CA LEU A 28 -5.10 -0.09 0.69
C LEU A 28 -4.71 -1.46 1.30
N LEU A 29 -3.47 -1.59 1.77
CA LEU A 29 -3.00 -2.81 2.42
C LEU A 29 -3.79 -3.09 3.72
N GLU A 30 -3.97 -2.09 4.58
CA GLU A 30 -4.77 -2.20 5.82
C GLU A 30 -6.23 -2.56 5.55
N ASN A 31 -6.79 -2.11 4.43
CA ASN A 31 -8.12 -2.49 3.97
C ASN A 31 -8.21 -3.95 3.46
N GLY A 32 -7.09 -4.69 3.48
CA GLY A 32 -7.01 -6.09 3.08
C GLY A 32 -6.67 -6.30 1.60
N GLN A 33 -6.24 -5.27 0.86
CA GLN A 33 -5.70 -5.49 -0.48
C GLN A 33 -4.40 -6.26 -0.44
N ARG A 34 -4.22 -7.15 -1.43
CA ARG A 34 -2.97 -7.90 -1.57
C ARG A 34 -1.85 -6.98 -2.08
N PRO A 35 -0.63 -7.10 -1.54
CA PRO A 35 0.51 -6.31 -1.97
C PRO A 35 0.82 -6.58 -3.44
N HIS A 36 0.71 -5.54 -4.25
CA HIS A 36 0.89 -5.55 -5.70
C HIS A 36 1.74 -4.37 -6.17
N PHE A 37 2.95 -4.66 -6.64
CA PHE A 37 3.94 -3.64 -7.01
C PHE A 37 3.44 -2.67 -8.09
N ILE A 38 2.73 -3.17 -9.11
CA ILE A 38 2.16 -2.30 -10.16
C ILE A 38 1.20 -1.28 -9.55
N GLY A 39 0.39 -1.70 -8.58
CA GLY A 39 -0.57 -0.80 -7.95
C GLY A 39 0.12 0.31 -7.16
N TYR A 40 1.19 -0.03 -6.44
CA TYR A 40 1.97 0.92 -5.65
C TYR A 40 2.55 2.03 -6.51
N TYR A 41 3.27 1.70 -7.58
CA TYR A 41 3.91 2.74 -8.36
C TYR A 41 2.93 3.49 -9.29
N VAL A 42 1.81 2.88 -9.70
CA VAL A 42 0.76 3.59 -10.44
C VAL A 42 0.19 4.76 -9.63
N LEU A 43 0.09 4.63 -8.30
CA LEU A 43 -0.29 5.76 -7.43
C LEU A 43 0.74 6.90 -7.49
N HIS A 44 2.03 6.57 -7.43
CA HIS A 44 3.11 7.55 -7.57
C HIS A 44 3.06 8.26 -8.93
N MET A 45 2.81 7.51 -10.01
CA MET A 45 2.70 8.07 -11.36
C MET A 45 1.45 8.94 -11.52
N ALA A 46 0.33 8.52 -10.94
CA ALA A 46 -0.92 9.28 -10.94
C ALA A 46 -0.75 10.63 -10.22
N LEU A 47 0.01 10.66 -9.11
CA LEU A 47 0.36 11.91 -8.42
C LEU A 47 1.19 12.84 -9.29
N GLN A 48 2.16 12.29 -10.00
CA GLN A 48 3.01 13.04 -10.93
C GLN A 48 2.28 13.45 -12.21
N GLY A 49 1.04 12.98 -12.43
CA GLY A 49 0.27 13.24 -13.65
C GLY A 49 0.87 12.59 -14.90
N ARG A 50 1.67 11.53 -14.72
CA ARG A 50 2.38 10.83 -15.80
C ARG A 50 1.77 9.45 -16.06
N PRO A 51 1.85 8.95 -17.30
CA PRO A 51 1.43 7.59 -17.59
C PRO A 51 2.35 6.59 -16.88
N TRP A 52 1.78 5.50 -16.38
CA TRP A 52 2.53 4.47 -15.65
C TRP A 52 3.63 3.79 -16.47
N ASN A 53 3.58 3.90 -17.80
CA ASN A 53 4.60 3.34 -18.69
C ASN A 53 5.90 4.17 -18.73
N ASP A 54 5.90 5.37 -18.15
CA ASP A 54 7.06 6.27 -18.08
C ASP A 54 8.04 5.89 -16.95
N CYS A 55 7.62 5.05 -16.00
CA CYS A 55 8.47 4.62 -14.89
C CYS A 55 9.55 3.63 -15.38
N GLN A 56 10.79 4.10 -15.56
CA GLN A 56 11.89 3.33 -16.12
C GLN A 56 13.19 3.47 -15.32
N GLY A 57 14.02 2.41 -15.35
CA GLY A 57 15.37 2.43 -14.80
C GLY A 57 15.42 2.65 -13.29
N ALA A 58 16.20 3.66 -12.86
CA ALA A 58 16.51 3.94 -11.45
C ALA A 58 15.27 4.25 -10.60
N GLU A 59 14.24 4.86 -11.19
CA GLU A 59 13.04 5.27 -10.46
C GLU A 59 12.19 4.06 -10.06
N LYS A 60 12.10 3.06 -10.96
CA LYS A 60 11.47 1.78 -10.67
C LYS A 60 12.21 1.03 -9.57
N ASP A 61 13.53 1.11 -9.54
CA ASP A 61 14.35 0.49 -8.50
C ASP A 61 14.14 1.14 -7.13
N ALA A 62 14.14 2.48 -7.07
CA ALA A 62 13.80 3.23 -5.85
C ALA A 62 12.38 2.91 -5.33
N LEU A 63 11.41 2.80 -6.24
CA LEU A 63 10.05 2.38 -5.91
C LEU A 63 9.99 0.93 -5.43
N ARG A 64 10.83 0.04 -5.99
CA ARG A 64 10.93 -1.36 -5.55
C ARG A 64 11.43 -1.46 -4.12
N VAL A 65 12.46 -0.68 -3.75
CA VAL A 65 12.99 -0.62 -2.38
C VAL A 65 11.94 -0.10 -1.41
N SER A 66 11.25 0.98 -1.79
CA SER A 66 10.19 1.58 -0.96
C SER A 66 9.02 0.60 -0.76
N PHE A 67 8.60 -0.09 -1.83
CA PHE A 67 7.56 -1.11 -1.78
C PHE A 67 7.97 -2.32 -0.92
N ASP A 68 9.21 -2.79 -1.03
CA ASP A 68 9.71 -3.91 -0.23
C ASP A 68 9.72 -3.56 1.26
N ALA A 69 10.21 -2.37 1.61
CA ALA A 69 10.18 -1.86 2.98
C ALA A 69 8.74 -1.72 3.51
N LEU A 70 7.80 -1.27 2.68
CA LEU A 70 6.40 -1.14 3.04
C LEU A 70 5.74 -2.51 3.24
N CYS A 71 6.03 -3.48 2.35
CA CYS A 71 5.54 -4.84 2.46
C CYS A 71 6.10 -5.53 3.71
N ALA A 72 7.39 -5.34 4.02
CA ALA A 72 8.02 -5.88 5.23
C ALA A 72 7.35 -5.32 6.50
N LYS A 73 7.10 -4.01 6.56
CA LYS A 73 6.37 -3.37 7.66
C LYS A 73 4.94 -3.90 7.78
N TYR A 74 4.23 -4.02 6.67
CA TYR A 74 2.86 -4.52 6.66
C TYR A 74 2.78 -6.00 7.09
N VAL A 75 3.71 -6.84 6.64
CA VAL A 75 3.78 -8.25 7.06
C VAL A 75 4.09 -8.37 8.54
N ASP A 76 5.01 -7.56 9.06
CA ASP A 76 5.34 -7.53 10.49
C ASP A 76 4.16 -7.06 11.35
N GLN A 77 3.43 -6.04 10.88
CA GLN A 77 2.22 -5.54 11.52
C GLN A 77 1.09 -6.57 11.46
N ALA A 78 0.82 -7.18 10.30
CA ALA A 78 -0.18 -8.23 10.14
C ALA A 78 0.16 -9.47 10.99
N ARG A 79 1.44 -9.81 11.14
CA ARG A 79 1.91 -10.86 12.06
C ARG A 79 1.66 -10.47 13.52
N THR A 80 1.99 -9.25 13.90
CA THR A 80 1.77 -8.73 15.26
C THR A 80 0.28 -8.65 15.60
N GLU A 81 -0.55 -8.22 14.67
CA GLU A 81 -2.01 -8.17 14.82
C GLU A 81 -2.62 -9.57 14.89
N LEU A 82 -2.13 -10.51 14.07
CA LEU A 82 -2.51 -11.92 14.17
C LEU A 82 -2.08 -12.52 15.51
N GLU A 83 -0.87 -12.26 15.99
CA GLU A 83 -0.38 -12.71 17.29
C GLU A 83 -1.16 -12.09 18.45
N ALA A 84 -1.48 -10.79 18.36
CA ALA A 84 -2.31 -10.10 19.33
C ALA A 84 -3.74 -10.65 19.33
N PHE A 85 -4.30 -10.95 18.16
CA PHE A 85 -5.61 -11.58 18.00
C PHE A 85 -5.60 -13.02 18.56
N MET A 86 -4.58 -13.82 18.27
CA MET A 86 -4.41 -15.18 18.81
C MET A 86 -4.25 -15.17 20.34
N ASN A 87 -3.50 -14.21 20.89
CA ASN A 87 -3.35 -14.02 22.33
C ASN A 87 -4.69 -13.61 22.98
N ARG A 88 -5.48 -12.77 22.29
CA ARG A 88 -6.80 -12.32 22.74
C ARG A 88 -7.88 -13.40 22.68
N ILE A 89 -7.79 -14.36 21.76
CA ILE A 89 -8.72 -15.51 21.67
C ILE A 89 -8.29 -16.67 22.59
N GLY A 90 -7.14 -16.57 23.27
CA GLY A 90 -6.77 -17.51 24.32
C GLY A 90 -6.36 -18.90 23.81
N VAL A 91 -5.74 -19.00 22.62
CA VAL A 91 -5.09 -20.25 22.18
C VAL A 91 -3.70 -20.32 22.81
N ARG A 92 -3.65 -20.50 24.13
CA ARG A 92 -2.51 -21.04 24.85
C ARG A 92 -3.03 -22.11 25.79
N LYS A 93 -2.81 -23.36 25.40
CA LYS A 93 -2.74 -24.47 26.32
C LYS A 93 -1.54 -25.33 25.94
#